data_AF-A0A528AY85-F1
#
_entry.id   AF-A0A528AY85-F1
#
_cell.length_a   1.000
_cell.length_b   1.000
_cell.length_c   1.000
_cell.angle_alpha   90.00
_cell.angle_beta   90.00
_cell.angle_gamma   90.00
#
_symmetry.space_group_name_H-M   'P 1'
#
loop_
_entity.id
_entity.type
_entity.pdbx_description
1 polymer ?
#
loop_
_entity_poly.entity_id
_entity_poly.type
_entity_poly.pdbx_seq_one_letter_code
_entity_poly.pdbx_strand_id
1 'polypeptide(L)'
;PDPFLRLPAESIASGLGKQSGLWPTSISGDFPIFLVRIGDVADLEIVAQALRFQEYMRARGMMIDFVVVNEQASSYVQDLQRAVETLCENSRLRGKELGPRQHIFAVRRDLMDETTYKTLLA
;
A
#
# COMPACT_ATOMS: atom_id res chain seq x y z
N PRO A 1 4.43 17.68 -5.22
CA PRO A 1 5.56 16.99 -4.55
C PRO A 1 6.86 17.76 -4.80
N ASP A 2 7.64 18.04 -3.76
CA ASP A 2 8.96 18.65 -3.90
C ASP A 2 9.92 17.65 -4.58
N PRO A 3 10.56 18.00 -5.71
CA PRO A 3 11.51 17.13 -6.41
C PRO A 3 12.64 16.61 -5.51
N PHE A 4 13.01 17.34 -4.45
CA PHE A 4 14.08 16.94 -3.52
C PHE A 4 13.72 15.72 -2.64
N LEU A 5 12.43 15.40 -2.48
CA LEU A 5 11.99 14.22 -1.73
C LEU A 5 12.00 12.94 -2.57
N ARG A 6 12.22 13.05 -3.89
CA ARG A 6 12.35 11.90 -4.78
C ARG A 6 13.78 11.38 -4.73
N LEU A 7 13.94 10.06 -4.62
CA LEU A 7 15.25 9.44 -4.76
C LEU A 7 15.88 9.74 -6.14
N PRO A 8 17.22 9.84 -6.23
CA PRO A 8 17.91 9.98 -7.51
C PRO A 8 17.52 8.85 -8.48
N ALA A 9 17.42 9.16 -9.77
CA ALA A 9 16.99 8.20 -10.79
C ALA A 9 17.84 6.92 -10.81
N GLU A 10 19.14 7.04 -10.54
CA GLU A 10 20.06 5.91 -10.49
C GLU A 10 19.83 5.04 -9.25
N SER A 11 19.50 5.65 -8.10
CA SER A 11 19.09 4.92 -6.90
C SER A 11 17.80 4.15 -7.13
N ILE A 12 16.80 4.75 -7.79
CA ILE A 12 15.55 4.07 -8.18
C ILE A 12 15.88 2.90 -9.10
N ALA A 13 16.61 3.13 -10.20
CA ALA A 13 16.93 2.09 -11.18
C ALA A 13 17.68 0.90 -10.55
N SER A 14 18.59 1.16 -9.60
CA SER A 14 19.32 0.10 -8.88
C SER A 14 18.49 -0.63 -7.83
N GLY A 15 17.44 0.02 -7.30
CA GLY A 15 16.54 -0.52 -6.28
C GLY A 15 15.38 -1.32 -6.83
N LEU A 16 15.03 -1.14 -8.11
CA LEU A 16 13.94 -1.84 -8.78
C LEU A 16 14.19 -3.36 -8.81
N GLY A 17 13.39 -4.09 -8.02
CA GLY A 17 13.30 -5.53 -8.09
C GLY A 17 12.56 -6.01 -9.34
N LYS A 18 12.51 -7.33 -9.54
CA LYS A 18 11.61 -7.91 -10.56
C LYS A 18 10.17 -7.65 -10.14
N GLN A 19 9.32 -7.25 -11.08
CA GLN A 19 7.88 -7.09 -10.85
C GLN A 19 7.25 -8.30 -10.15
N SER A 20 7.67 -9.51 -10.52
CA SER A 20 7.22 -10.76 -9.90
C SER A 20 7.53 -10.90 -8.41
N GLY A 21 8.44 -10.09 -7.87
CA GLY A 21 8.71 -9.99 -6.45
C GLY A 21 7.52 -9.44 -5.65
N LEU A 22 6.54 -8.81 -6.29
CA LEU A 22 5.32 -8.30 -5.64
C LEU A 22 4.24 -9.39 -5.48
N TRP A 23 4.26 -10.43 -6.30
CA TRP A 23 3.18 -11.42 -6.38
C TRP A 23 2.88 -12.18 -5.08
N PRO A 24 3.85 -12.45 -4.17
CA PRO A 24 3.53 -13.01 -2.85
C PRO A 24 2.54 -12.17 -2.02
N THR A 25 2.41 -10.88 -2.34
CA THR A 25 1.45 -9.95 -1.71
C THR A 25 0.16 -9.76 -2.52
N SER A 26 -0.03 -10.54 -3.59
CA SER A 26 -1.14 -10.41 -4.55
C SER A 26 -1.17 -9.08 -5.32
N ILE A 27 -0.09 -8.30 -5.29
CA ILE A 27 0.06 -7.06 -6.05
C ILE A 27 0.68 -7.40 -7.41
N SER A 28 0.08 -6.94 -8.51
CA SER A 28 0.59 -7.27 -9.86
C SER A 28 1.82 -6.47 -10.25
N GLY A 29 1.89 -5.20 -9.84
CA GLY A 29 2.92 -4.24 -10.22
C GLY A 29 2.68 -3.52 -11.54
N ASP A 30 1.49 -3.65 -12.13
CA ASP A 30 1.13 -3.00 -13.41
C ASP A 30 0.63 -1.55 -13.22
N PHE A 31 0.18 -1.22 -12.00
CA PHE A 31 -0.34 0.10 -11.65
C PHE A 31 0.64 0.87 -10.77
N PRO A 32 0.63 2.22 -10.79
CA PRO A 32 1.37 3.02 -9.82
C PRO A 32 1.00 2.60 -8.39
N ILE A 33 2.01 2.35 -7.56
CA ILE A 33 1.83 1.96 -6.17
C ILE A 33 1.89 3.21 -5.30
N PHE A 34 0.85 3.43 -4.50
CA PHE A 34 0.87 4.40 -3.41
C PHE A 34 0.93 3.64 -2.08
N LEU A 35 2.04 3.80 -1.37
CA LEU A 35 2.35 2.98 -0.21
C LEU A 35 2.38 3.80 1.08
N VAL A 36 1.75 3.27 2.12
CA VAL A 36 1.77 3.82 3.49
C VAL A 36 2.27 2.74 4.44
N ARG A 37 3.28 3.08 5.23
CA ARG A 37 3.85 2.23 6.29
C ARG A 37 3.37 2.75 7.63
N ILE A 38 2.82 1.89 8.47
CA ILE A 38 2.40 2.24 9.82
C ILE A 38 2.91 1.22 10.82
N GLY A 39 3.29 1.68 12.01
CA GLY A 39 3.74 0.84 13.12
C GLY A 39 2.84 0.91 14.34
N ASP A 40 1.88 1.84 14.36
CA ASP A 40 1.02 2.13 15.51
C ASP A 40 -0.42 2.42 15.08
N VAL A 41 -1.39 2.12 15.95
CA VAL A 41 -2.81 2.43 15.76
C VAL A 41 -3.09 3.94 15.73
N ALA A 42 -2.20 4.75 16.33
CA ALA A 42 -2.27 6.22 16.26
C ALA A 42 -2.20 6.74 14.81
N ASP A 43 -1.58 5.98 13.90
CA ASP A 43 -1.40 6.36 12.49
C ASP A 43 -2.60 5.98 11.60
N LEU A 44 -3.65 5.35 12.16
CA LEU A 44 -4.80 4.88 11.37
C LEU A 44 -5.54 5.99 10.62
N GLU A 45 -5.53 7.22 11.13
CA GLU A 45 -6.13 8.34 10.40
C GLU A 45 -5.41 8.58 9.08
N ILE A 46 -4.08 8.40 9.00
CA ILE A 46 -3.29 8.55 7.76
C ILE A 46 -3.79 7.55 6.72
N VAL A 47 -4.03 6.31 7.11
CA VAL A 47 -4.62 5.27 6.23
C VAL A 47 -6.00 5.70 5.75
N ALA A 48 -6.85 6.22 6.63
CA ALA A 48 -8.18 6.69 6.24
C ALA A 48 -8.10 7.85 5.22
N GLN A 49 -7.15 8.77 5.36
CA GLN A 49 -6.96 9.85 4.37
C GLN A 49 -6.43 9.32 3.03
N ALA A 50 -5.48 8.39 3.08
CA ALA A 50 -4.94 7.74 1.90
C ALA A 50 -5.98 6.94 1.11
N LEU A 51 -6.93 6.29 1.80
CA LEU A 51 -8.09 5.65 1.17
C LEU A 51 -9.00 6.66 0.46
N ARG A 52 -9.19 7.86 1.03
CA ARG A 52 -9.93 8.95 0.35
C ARG A 52 -9.18 9.44 -0.89
N PHE A 53 -7.86 9.58 -0.80
CA PHE A 53 -7.01 9.93 -1.94
C PHE A 53 -7.10 8.90 -3.07
N GLN A 54 -7.04 7.60 -2.76
CA GLN A 54 -7.19 6.53 -3.75
C GLN A 54 -8.54 6.62 -4.47
N GLU A 55 -9.63 6.93 -3.76
CA GLU A 55 -10.94 7.13 -4.40
C GLU A 55 -10.93 8.34 -5.33
N TYR A 56 -10.34 9.43 -4.87
CA TYR A 56 -10.23 10.64 -5.68
C TYR A 56 -9.45 10.39 -6.97
N MET A 57 -8.30 9.70 -6.91
CA MET A 57 -7.53 9.32 -8.10
C MET A 57 -8.34 8.46 -9.06
N ARG A 58 -9.06 7.47 -8.53
CA ARG A 58 -9.92 6.60 -9.33
C ARG A 58 -11.06 7.37 -10.00
N ALA A 59 -11.71 8.29 -9.30
CA ALA A 59 -12.73 9.18 -9.86
C ALA A 59 -12.18 10.10 -10.96
N ARG A 60 -10.86 10.31 -10.99
CA ARG A 60 -10.14 11.07 -12.03
C ARG A 60 -9.57 10.18 -13.14
N GLY A 61 -9.95 8.90 -13.17
CA GLY A 61 -9.51 7.95 -14.20
C GLY A 61 -8.11 7.38 -13.99
N MET A 62 -7.49 7.61 -12.83
CA MET A 62 -6.18 7.06 -12.48
C MET A 62 -6.36 5.89 -11.52
N MET A 63 -6.07 4.68 -12.00
CA MET A 63 -6.01 3.48 -11.17
C MET A 63 -4.64 3.41 -10.51
N ILE A 64 -4.64 3.29 -9.18
CA ILE A 64 -3.44 3.12 -8.36
C ILE A 64 -3.65 1.95 -7.42
N ASP A 65 -2.59 1.20 -7.18
CA ASP A 65 -2.54 0.18 -6.12
C ASP A 65 -2.21 0.88 -4.80
N PHE A 66 -3.20 0.98 -3.91
CA PHE A 66 -2.97 1.50 -2.56
C PHE A 66 -2.57 0.37 -1.62
N VAL A 67 -1.39 0.49 -1.01
CA VAL A 67 -0.79 -0.56 -0.18
C VAL A 67 -0.53 -0.01 1.22
N VAL A 68 -1.09 -0.68 2.22
CA VAL A 68 -0.80 -0.42 3.64
C VAL A 68 0.10 -1.52 4.17
N VAL A 69 1.31 -1.16 4.57
CA VAL A 69 2.27 -2.07 5.22
C VAL A 69 2.19 -1.89 6.73
N ASN A 70 1.78 -2.94 7.43
CA ASN A 70 1.91 -3.03 8.87
C ASN A 70 3.35 -3.42 9.24
N GLU A 71 4.06 -2.52 9.92
CA GLU A 71 5.46 -2.68 10.35
C GLU A 71 5.60 -3.19 11.79
N GLN A 72 4.49 -3.40 12.49
CA GLN A 72 4.53 -3.80 13.88
C GLN A 72 5.13 -5.20 14.05
N ALA A 73 5.95 -5.37 15.08
CA ALA A 73 6.51 -6.67 15.43
C ALA A 73 5.41 -7.67 15.81
N SER A 74 5.65 -8.94 15.50
CA SER A 74 4.66 -10.03 15.55
C SER A 74 3.93 -10.20 16.89
N SER A 75 4.53 -9.78 18.02
CA SER A 75 3.91 -9.89 19.35
C SER A 75 2.75 -8.93 19.62
N TYR A 76 2.56 -7.89 18.80
CA TYR A 76 1.50 -6.87 18.97
C TYR A 76 0.70 -6.60 17.69
N VAL A 77 0.99 -7.31 16.60
CA VAL A 77 0.51 -7.04 15.23
C VAL A 77 -1.01 -7.17 15.05
N GLN A 78 -1.70 -7.94 15.91
CA GLN A 78 -3.08 -8.35 15.66
C GLN A 78 -4.08 -7.18 15.67
N ASP A 79 -3.95 -6.26 16.62
CA ASP A 79 -4.89 -5.15 16.75
C ASP A 79 -4.76 -4.17 15.58
N LEU A 80 -3.52 -3.79 15.25
CA LEU A 80 -3.24 -2.91 14.11
C LEU A 80 -3.65 -3.56 12.79
N GLN A 81 -3.29 -4.83 12.59
CA GLN A 81 -3.64 -5.56 11.38
C GLN A 81 -5.15 -5.61 11.17
N ARG A 82 -5.89 -5.97 12.22
CA ARG A 82 -7.36 -6.05 12.15
C ARG A 82 -7.99 -4.68 11.87
N ALA A 83 -7.46 -3.61 12.47
CA ALA A 83 -7.95 -2.25 12.23
C ALA A 83 -7.70 -1.82 10.77
N VAL A 84 -6.52 -2.07 10.23
CA VAL A 84 -6.18 -1.80 8.82
C VAL A 84 -7.07 -2.59 7.88
N GLU A 85 -7.21 -3.91 8.11
CA GLU A 85 -8.08 -4.76 7.30
C GLU A 85 -9.52 -4.26 7.30
N THR A 86 -10.03 -3.88 8.48
CA THR A 86 -11.39 -3.33 8.61
C THR A 86 -11.57 -2.04 7.80
N LEU A 87 -10.60 -1.12 7.84
CA LEU A 87 -10.66 0.11 7.04
C LEU A 87 -10.62 -0.19 5.54
N CYS A 88 -9.72 -1.08 5.12
CA CYS A 88 -9.56 -1.47 3.72
C CYS A 88 -10.81 -2.19 3.19
N GLU A 89 -11.35 -3.18 3.90
CA GLU A 89 -12.60 -3.89 3.59
C GLU A 89 -13.76 -2.91 3.41
N ASN A 90 -13.97 -2.02 4.39
CA ASN A 90 -15.02 -1.01 4.33
C ASN A 90 -14.88 -0.09 3.13
N SER A 91 -13.65 0.28 2.77
CA SER A 91 -13.38 1.07 1.57
C SER A 91 -13.74 0.29 0.30
N ARG A 92 -13.32 -0.98 0.20
CA ARG A 92 -13.60 -1.86 -0.95
C ARG A 92 -15.10 -1.98 -1.25
N LEU A 93 -15.92 -2.10 -0.21
CA LEU A 93 -17.38 -2.26 -0.30
C LEU A 93 -18.13 -0.97 -0.67
N ARG A 94 -17.53 0.22 -0.43
CA ARG A 94 -18.20 1.51 -0.65
C ARG A 94 -18.17 2.01 -2.11
N GLY A 95 -17.38 1.38 -2.98
CA GLY A 95 -17.31 1.74 -4.41
C GLY A 95 -18.54 1.27 -5.19
N LYS A 96 -19.60 2.10 -5.26
CA LYS A 96 -20.83 1.75 -6.01
C LYS A 96 -20.87 2.29 -7.44
N GLU A 97 -20.32 3.48 -7.70
CA GLU A 97 -20.42 4.11 -9.04
C GLU A 97 -19.47 3.51 -10.08
N LEU A 98 -18.24 3.16 -9.67
CA LEU A 98 -17.21 2.65 -10.58
C LEU A 98 -16.97 1.13 -10.40
N GLY A 99 -17.76 0.46 -9.56
CA GLY A 99 -17.58 -0.94 -9.16
C GLY A 99 -16.63 -1.16 -7.96
N PRO A 100 -16.33 -2.42 -7.61
CA PRO A 100 -15.49 -2.77 -6.45
C PRO A 100 -14.07 -2.17 -6.52
N ARG A 101 -13.53 -1.70 -5.39
CA ARG A 101 -12.17 -1.11 -5.33
C ARG A 101 -11.12 -2.19 -5.08
N GLN A 102 -10.79 -2.97 -6.11
CA GLN A 102 -9.88 -4.12 -5.96
C GLN A 102 -8.41 -3.74 -5.68
N HIS A 103 -8.02 -2.50 -5.97
CA HIS A 103 -6.64 -1.98 -5.85
C HIS A 103 -6.31 -1.43 -4.43
N ILE A 104 -6.71 -2.17 -3.40
CA ILE A 104 -6.44 -1.82 -1.99
C ILE A 104 -5.89 -3.07 -1.30
N PHE A 105 -4.65 -2.99 -0.82
CA PHE A 105 -3.90 -4.11 -0.25
C PHE A 105 -3.47 -3.78 1.18
N ALA A 106 -3.74 -4.70 2.11
CA ALA A 106 -3.25 -4.64 3.48
C ALA A 106 -2.26 -5.79 3.66
N VAL A 107 -1.01 -5.47 3.96
CA VAL A 107 0.08 -6.44 3.96
C VAL A 107 0.92 -6.30 5.22
N ARG A 108 1.54 -7.40 5.64
CA ARG A 108 2.33 -7.46 6.88
C ARG A 108 3.81 -7.56 6.57
N ARG A 109 4.62 -6.70 7.17
CA ARG A 109 6.08 -6.71 6.99
C ARG A 109 6.72 -8.02 7.45
N ASP A 110 6.23 -8.61 8.53
CA ASP A 110 6.80 -9.81 9.15
C ASP A 110 6.54 -11.10 8.34
N LEU A 111 5.61 -11.07 7.39
CA LEU A 111 5.33 -12.18 6.47
C LEU A 111 6.01 -12.03 5.10
N MET A 112 6.72 -10.93 4.87
CA MET A 112 7.44 -10.69 3.62
C MET A 112 8.89 -11.11 3.72
N ASP A 113 9.39 -11.76 2.67
CA ASP A 113 10.83 -11.86 2.48
C ASP A 113 11.44 -10.49 2.11
N GLU A 114 12.76 -10.39 2.24
CA GLU A 114 13.47 -9.12 2.02
C GLU A 114 13.36 -8.64 0.57
N THR A 115 13.28 -9.58 -0.38
CA THR A 115 13.14 -9.29 -1.81
C THR A 115 11.81 -8.61 -2.12
N THR A 116 10.71 -9.16 -1.61
CA THR A 116 9.35 -8.62 -1.76
C THR A 116 9.28 -7.24 -1.14
N TYR A 117 9.79 -7.09 0.08
CA TYR A 117 9.76 -5.81 0.79
C TYR A 117 10.55 -4.71 0.06
N LYS A 118 11.76 -5.01 -0.41
CA LYS A 118 12.54 -4.05 -1.20
C LYS A 118 11.88 -3.70 -2.52
N THR A 119 11.30 -4.68 -3.22
CA THR A 119 10.59 -4.45 -4.49
C THR A 119 9.40 -3.52 -4.28
N LEU A 120 8.72 -3.62 -3.14
CA LEU A 120 7.58 -2.78 -2.79
C LEU A 120 7.98 -1.33 -2.44
N LEU A 121 9.24 -1.09 -2.03
CA LEU A 121 9.76 0.24 -1.66
C LEU A 121 10.57 0.94 -2.75
N ALA A 122 10.81 0.28 -3.88
CA ALA A 122 11.71 0.73 -4.94
C ALA A 122 11.15 1.89 -5.78
#